data_AF-A0A645CGH7-F1
#
_entry.id   AF-A0A645CGH7-F1
#
_cell.length_a   1.000
_cell.length_b   1.000
_cell.length_c   1.000
_cell.angle_alpha   90.00
_cell.angle_beta   90.00
_cell.angle_gamma   90.00
#
_symmetry.space_group_name_H-M   'P 1'
#
loop_
_entity.id
_entity.type
_entity.pdbx_description
1 polymer ?
#
loop_
_entity_poly.entity_id
_entity_poly.type
_entity_poly.pdbx_seq_one_letter_code
_entity_poly.pdbx_strand_id
1 'polypeptide(L)' 'MKSLIKPQILPPERLFEFDHFAVDDIETTGLDPLREKIIEIACVLVVKDHIVGEFSLLMNS' A
#
# COMPACT_ATOMS: atom_id res chain seq x y z
N MET A 1 23.53 3.85 -6.52
CA MET A 1 22.90 5.17 -6.75
C MET A 1 21.65 5.26 -5.91
N LYS A 2 21.53 6.26 -5.01
CA LYS A 2 20.29 6.48 -4.26
C LYS A 2 19.32 7.25 -5.16
N SER A 3 18.16 6.68 -5.45
CA SER A 3 17.09 7.36 -6.17
C SER A 3 16.61 8.55 -5.33
N LEU A 4 16.79 9.77 -5.86
CA LEU A 4 16.34 11.04 -5.28
C LEU A 4 14.94 11.36 -5.81
N ILE A 5 13.97 10.47 -5.61
CA ILE A 5 12.57 10.82 -5.84
C ILE A 5 12.04 11.41 -4.54
N LYS A 6 11.92 12.73 -4.49
CA LYS A 6 11.15 13.38 -3.42
C LYS A 6 9.66 13.10 -3.68
N PRO A 7 8.88 12.64 -2.69
CA PRO A 7 7.45 12.49 -2.87
C PRO A 7 6.84 13.86 -3.18
N GLN A 8 6.26 13.98 -4.37
CA GLN A 8 5.60 15.20 -4.80
C GLN A 8 4.19 15.18 -4.22
N ILE A 9 3.91 16.07 -3.27
CA ILE A 9 2.56 16.20 -2.70
C ILE A 9 1.71 16.91 -3.76
N LEU A 10 0.77 16.17 -4.36
CA LEU A 10 -0.15 16.70 -5.34
C LEU A 10 -1.25 17.53 -4.67
N PRO A 11 -1.69 18.63 -5.28
CA PRO A 11 -2.80 19.42 -4.76
C PRO A 11 -4.11 18.59 -4.80
N PRO A 12 -5.03 18.76 -3.82
CA PRO A 12 -6.20 17.91 -3.63
C PRO A 12 -7.10 17.75 -4.87
N GLU A 13 -7.24 18.81 -5.65
CA GLU A 13 -8.03 18.86 -6.88
C GLU A 13 -7.49 17.98 -8.02
N ARG A 14 -6.22 17.57 -7.94
CA ARG A 14 -5.57 16.68 -8.91
C ARG A 14 -5.43 15.24 -8.44
N LEU A 15 -5.79 14.93 -7.19
CA LEU A 15 -5.75 13.55 -6.69
C LEU A 15 -6.67 12.62 -7.48
N PHE A 16 -7.70 13.18 -8.14
CA PHE A 16 -8.66 12.43 -8.96
C PHE A 16 -8.37 12.48 -10.48
N GLU A 17 -7.36 13.23 -10.94
CA GLU A 17 -6.93 13.24 -12.36
C GLU A 17 -6.06 12.03 -12.72
N PHE A 18 -5.85 11.17 -11.74
CA PHE A 18 -4.79 10.18 -11.71
C PHE A 18 -5.43 8.88 -11.24
N ASP A 19 -5.56 7.90 -12.14
CA ASP A 19 -5.95 6.51 -11.86
C ASP A 19 -4.85 5.80 -11.04
N HIS A 20 -4.42 6.43 -9.95
CA HIS A 20 -3.35 5.98 -9.08
C HIS A 20 -3.98 5.58 -7.75
N PHE A 21 -3.99 4.30 -7.45
CA PHE A 21 -4.47 3.80 -6.18
C PHE A 21 -3.57 2.69 -5.65
N ALA A 22 -3.52 2.59 -4.33
CA ALA A 22 -2.97 1.44 -3.66
C ALA A 22 -4.12 0.50 -3.32
N VAL A 23 -3.91 -0.80 -3.54
CA VAL A 23 -4.78 -1.85 -3.01
C VAL A 23 -4.02 -2.53 -1.90
N ASP A 24 -4.57 -2.46 -0.69
CA ASP A 24 -3.98 -3.05 0.50
C ASP A 24 -4.78 -4.29 0.91
N ASP A 25 -4.06 -5.33 1.31
CA ASP A 25 -4.61 -6.53 1.93
C ASP A 25 -3.86 -6.79 3.25
N ILE A 26 -4.61 -7.15 4.29
CA ILE A 26 -4.07 -7.27 5.66
C ILE A 26 -4.57 -8.57 6.25
N GLU A 27 -3.62 -9.42 6.61
CA GLU A 27 -3.91 -10.71 7.24
C GLU A 27 -3.72 -10.62 8.74
N THR A 28 -4.66 -11.21 9.48
CA THR A 28 -4.67 -11.24 10.95
C THR A 28 -4.65 -12.67 11.47
N THR A 29 -4.29 -12.85 12.73
CA THR A 29 -4.34 -14.17 13.39
C THR A 29 -5.77 -14.72 13.60
N GLY A 30 -6.81 -13.90 13.39
CA GLY A 30 -8.20 -14.28 13.61
C GLY A 30 -9.21 -13.13 13.46
N LEU A 31 -10.37 -13.25 14.10
CA LEU A 31 -11.52 -12.35 13.93
C LEU A 31 -11.79 -11.38 15.10
N ASP A 32 -11.07 -11.47 16.23
CA ASP A 32 -11.27 -10.60 17.40
C ASP A 32 -10.37 -9.35 17.35
N PRO A 33 -10.91 -8.16 17.03
CA PRO A 33 -10.09 -6.96 16.84
C PRO A 33 -9.30 -6.53 18.09
N LEU A 34 -9.69 -7.00 19.28
CA LEU A 34 -9.03 -6.65 20.54
C LEU A 34 -7.87 -7.58 20.92
N ARG A 35 -7.72 -8.72 20.23
CA ARG A 35 -6.76 -9.76 20.60
C ARG A 35 -5.82 -10.16 19.48
N GLU A 36 -6.27 -10.04 18.24
CA GLU A 36 -5.53 -10.53 17.10
C GLU A 36 -4.39 -9.60 16.72
N LYS A 37 -3.36 -10.18 16.10
CA LYS A 37 -2.19 -9.46 15.57
C LYS A 37 -2.24 -9.48 14.05
N ILE A 38 -1.70 -8.43 13.44
CA ILE A 38 -1.39 -8.43 12.01
C ILE A 38 -0.21 -9.38 11.79
N ILE A 39 -0.34 -10.30 10.82
CA ILE A 39 0.71 -11.25 10.44
C ILE A 39 1.29 -10.95 9.06
N GLU A 40 0.55 -10.30 8.19
CA GLU A 40 1.02 -9.87 6.88
C GLU A 40 0.35 -8.55 6.47
N ILE A 41 1.12 -7.72 5.76
CA ILE A 41 0.59 -6.58 5.02
C ILE A 41 1.09 -6.71 3.59
N ALA A 42 0.16 -6.73 2.63
CA ALA A 42 0.44 -6.71 1.21
C ALA A 42 -0.15 -5.44 0.59
N CYS A 43 0.56 -4.86 -0.38
CA CYS A 43 0.16 -3.65 -1.07
C CYS A 43 0.58 -3.72 -2.54
N VAL A 44 -0.33 -3.32 -3.42
CA VAL A 44 -0.09 -3.16 -4.85
C VAL A 44 -0.36 -1.73 -5.25
N LEU A 45 0.62 -1.08 -5.89
CA LEU A 45 0.44 0.23 -6.49
C LEU A 45 0.02 0.10 -7.94
N VAL A 46 -1.17 0.63 -8.25
CA VAL A 46 -1.73 0.68 -9.59
C VAL A 46 -1.61 2.08 -10.15
N VAL A 47 -1.17 2.17 -11.40
CA VAL A 47 -1.11 3.37 -12.22
C VAL A 47 -1.90 3.10 -13.49
N LYS A 48 -3.04 3.79 -13.67
CA LYS A 48 -3.99 3.51 -14.74
C LYS A 48 -4.44 2.06 -14.67
N ASP A 49 -4.07 1.25 -15.66
CA ASP A 49 -4.39 -0.17 -15.76
C ASP A 49 -3.17 -1.07 -15.52
N HIS A 50 -2.10 -0.54 -14.92
CA HIS A 50 -0.84 -1.25 -14.73
C HIS A 50 -0.41 -1.30 -13.27
N ILE A 51 0.00 -2.49 -12.84
CA ILE A 51 0.73 -2.67 -11.58
C ILE A 51 2.16 -2.18 -11.80
N VAL A 52 2.59 -1.23 -10.96
CA VAL A 52 3.94 -0.62 -11.06
C VAL A 52 4.79 -0.86 -9.82
N GLY A 53 4.20 -1.41 -8.77
CA GLY A 53 4.88 -1.67 -7.51
C GLY A 53 4.11 -2.69 -6.69
N GLU A 54 4.87 -3.55 -6.02
CA GLU A 54 4.37 -4.57 -5.12
C GLU A 54 5.19 -4.52 -3.83
N PHE A 55 4.50 -4.71 -2.71
CA PHE A 55 5.09 -4.81 -1.39
C PHE A 55 4.38 -5.91 -0.62
N SER A 56 5.14 -6.81 0.01
CA SER A 56 4.62 -7.74 1.01
C SER A 56 5.62 -7.83 2.15
N LEU A 57 5.10 -7.80 3.37
CA LEU A 57 5.87 -7.97 4.58
C LEU A 57 5.16 -8.95 5.50
N LEU A 58 5.78 -10.12 5.68
CA LEU A 58 5.41 -11.04 6.74
C LEU A 58 5.97 -10.53 8.08
N MET A 59 5.09 -10.37 9.07
CA MET A 59 5.47 -10.02 10.42
C MET A 59 5.91 -11.29 11.15
N ASN A 60 7.22 -11.58 11.12
CA ASN A 60 7.78 -12.62 11.99
C ASN A 60 7.75 -12.13 13.43
N SER A 61 6.82 -12.67 14.22
CA SER A 61 6.69 -12.44 15.66
C SER A 61 7.59 -13.36 16.48
#